data_AF-A0A3N5K6L2-F1
#
_entry.id   AF-A0A3N5K6L2-F1
#
_cell.length_a   1.000
_cell.length_b   1.000
_cell.length_c   1.000
_cell.angle_alpha   90.00
_cell.angle_beta   90.00
_cell.angle_gamma   90.00
#
_symmetry.space_group_name_H-M   'P 1'
#
loop_
_entity.id
_entity.type
_entity.pdbx_description
1 polymer ?
#
loop_
_entity_poly.entity_id
_entity_poly.type
_entity_poly.pdbx_seq_one_letter_code
_entity_poly.pdbx_strand_id
1 'polypeptide(L)'
;MNNVVVTAKYGPRIRWNSVITAAPLAPSPLLAAKTCDGLACLECVRQCPDGALRALPEAAEHRLWLNPPARTDWGVCRQSRLATDCMGRCLRVCPAGRSAGRGPTRQIA
;
A
#
# COMPACT_ATOMS: atom_id res chain seq x y z
N MET A 1 -7.52 5.35 -2.83
CA MET A 1 -6.60 4.20 -2.86
C MET A 1 -5.24 4.75 -3.40
N ASN A 2 -4.13 4.08 -3.64
CA ASN A 2 -4.17 2.67 -3.60
C ASN A 2 -4.39 2.19 -2.17
N ASN A 3 -4.62 3.05 -1.11
CA ASN A 3 -5.40 2.82 0.17
C ASN A 3 -5.40 1.34 0.60
N VAL A 4 -4.26 0.69 0.43
CA VAL A 4 -4.01 -0.70 0.75
C VAL A 4 -2.97 -0.64 1.85
N VAL A 5 -3.10 -1.57 2.78
CA VAL A 5 -2.08 -1.75 3.81
C VAL A 5 -0.85 -2.38 3.16
N VAL A 6 0.32 -1.79 3.40
CA VAL A 6 1.62 -2.30 2.93
C VAL A 6 2.36 -2.92 4.10
N THR A 7 2.61 -4.22 4.04
CA THR A 7 3.36 -4.96 5.07
C THR A 7 4.83 -5.13 4.69
N ALA A 8 5.72 -5.18 5.68
CA ALA A 8 7.16 -5.33 5.43
C ALA A 8 7.50 -6.63 4.68
N LYS A 9 6.79 -7.72 4.99
CA LYS A 9 7.10 -9.05 4.43
C LYS A 9 6.48 -9.29 3.04
N TYR A 10 5.26 -8.83 2.81
CA TYR A 10 4.50 -9.18 1.61
C TYR A 10 4.11 -7.97 0.75
N GLY A 11 4.50 -6.76 1.17
CA GLY A 11 4.05 -5.52 0.54
C GLY A 11 2.52 -5.41 0.58
N PRO A 12 1.88 -4.93 -0.51
CA PRO A 12 0.42 -4.76 -0.57
C PRO A 12 -0.34 -5.99 -1.10
N ARG A 13 0.32 -7.15 -1.26
CA ARG A 13 -0.29 -8.36 -1.87
C ARG A 13 -0.90 -9.30 -0.82
N ILE A 14 -1.66 -8.73 0.12
CA ILE A 14 -2.40 -9.47 1.16
C ILE A 14 -3.87 -9.10 1.05
N ARG A 15 -4.75 -10.09 1.23
CA ARG A 15 -6.18 -9.86 1.49
C ARG A 15 -6.41 -9.86 2.99
N TRP A 16 -7.05 -8.81 3.48
CA TRP A 16 -7.36 -8.65 4.90
C TRP A 16 -8.75 -9.19 5.19
N ASN A 17 -8.89 -9.82 6.35
CA ASN A 17 -10.17 -10.19 6.94
C ASN A 17 -10.15 -9.75 8.41
N SER A 18 -11.32 -9.63 9.01
CA SER A 18 -11.48 -9.27 10.42
C SER A 18 -12.52 -10.16 11.08
N VAL A 19 -12.24 -10.59 12.31
CA VAL A 19 -13.21 -11.29 13.17
C VAL A 19 -13.42 -10.42 14.41
N ILE A 20 -14.66 -10.02 14.66
CA ILE A 20 -15.05 -9.29 15.86
C ILE A 20 -15.46 -10.33 16.90
N THR A 21 -14.84 -10.29 18.08
CA THR A 21 -15.06 -11.27 19.15
C THR A 21 -15.00 -10.61 20.52
N ALA A 22 -15.69 -11.20 21.49
CA ALA A 22 -15.60 -10.82 22.91
C ALA A 22 -14.50 -11.61 23.67
N ALA A 23 -13.82 -12.54 23.00
CA ALA A 23 -12.70 -13.26 23.59
C ALA A 23 -11.60 -12.27 24.06
N PRO A 24 -11.03 -12.45 25.27
CA PRO A 24 -9.95 -11.59 25.73
C PRO A 24 -8.68 -11.87 24.92
N LEU A 25 -8.21 -10.87 24.17
CA LEU A 25 -7.00 -10.95 23.35
C LEU A 25 -6.05 -9.81 23.71
N ALA A 26 -4.77 -10.13 23.86
CA ALA A 26 -3.73 -9.11 23.97
C ALA A 26 -3.53 -8.44 22.59
N PRO A 27 -3.58 -7.09 22.50
CA PRO A 27 -3.39 -6.39 21.23
C PRO A 27 -1.95 -6.53 20.74
N SER A 28 -1.77 -6.70 19.43
CA SER A 28 -0.44 -6.62 18.82
C SER A 28 0.06 -5.17 18.83
N PRO A 29 1.38 -4.95 18.99
CA PRO A 29 1.94 -3.60 18.92
C PRO A 29 1.75 -2.99 17.53
N LEU A 30 1.78 -1.65 17.48
CA LEU A 30 1.86 -0.93 16.21
C LEU A 30 3.21 -1.17 15.54
N LEU A 31 3.27 -0.98 14.21
CA LEU A 31 4.53 -1.07 13.47
C LEU A 31 5.49 0.03 13.93
N ALA A 32 6.76 -0.33 14.15
CA ALA A 32 7.80 0.61 14.57
C ALA A 32 8.20 1.62 13.48
N ALA A 33 8.04 1.26 12.20
CA ALA A 33 8.41 2.10 11.06
C ALA A 33 7.46 1.90 9.87
N LYS A 34 7.35 2.92 9.03
CA LYS A 34 6.54 2.87 7.81
C LYS A 34 7.22 1.96 6.77
N THR A 35 6.43 1.10 6.13
CA THR A 35 6.92 0.21 5.08
C THR A 35 7.07 0.89 3.71
N CYS A 36 6.27 1.93 3.46
CA CYS A 36 6.25 2.62 2.17
C CYS A 36 7.18 3.83 2.21
N ASP A 37 8.03 3.99 1.19
CA ASP A 37 8.90 5.17 1.02
C ASP A 37 8.13 6.45 0.62
N GLY A 38 6.80 6.40 0.64
CA GLY A 38 5.94 7.56 0.44
C GLY A 38 6.16 8.26 -0.90
N LEU A 39 6.27 9.60 -0.83
CA LEU A 39 6.47 10.48 -1.99
C LEU A 39 7.81 10.26 -2.71
N ALA A 40 8.80 9.64 -2.06
CA ALA A 40 10.08 9.32 -2.71
C ALA A 40 9.96 8.14 -3.70
N CYS A 41 8.94 7.29 -3.56
CA CYS A 41 8.73 6.13 -4.43
C CYS A 41 7.75 6.41 -5.57
N LEU A 42 6.45 6.56 -5.29
CA LEU A 42 5.38 6.79 -6.28
C LEU A 42 5.29 5.81 -7.47
N GLU A 43 5.87 4.61 -7.39
CA GLU A 43 5.84 3.65 -8.50
C GLU A 43 4.42 3.19 -8.88
N CYS A 44 3.53 3.12 -7.90
CA CYS A 44 2.11 2.83 -8.16
C CYS A 44 1.43 3.90 -9.04
N VAL A 45 1.84 5.17 -8.90
CA VAL A 45 1.32 6.30 -9.69
C VAL A 45 1.87 6.20 -11.12
N ARG A 46 3.19 6.06 -11.27
CA ARG A 46 3.85 6.04 -12.59
C ARG A 46 3.39 4.89 -13.48
N GLN A 47 3.11 3.75 -12.87
CA GLN A 47 2.73 2.53 -13.60
C GLN A 47 1.21 2.36 -13.75
N CYS A 48 0.40 3.32 -13.29
CA CYS A 48 -1.04 3.25 -13.49
C CYS A 48 -1.37 3.58 -14.96
N PRO A 49 -1.87 2.61 -15.75
CA PRO A 49 -1.99 2.77 -17.21
C PRO A 49 -3.02 3.84 -17.57
N ASP A 50 -4.09 3.96 -16.78
CA ASP A 50 -5.19 4.90 -17.02
C ASP A 50 -5.10 6.14 -16.13
N GLY A 51 -3.98 6.37 -15.45
CA GLY A 51 -3.78 7.57 -14.63
C GLY A 51 -4.75 7.69 -13.44
N ALA A 52 -5.36 6.59 -13.00
CA ALA A 52 -6.32 6.58 -11.89
C ALA A 52 -5.68 6.96 -10.54
N LEU A 53 -4.36 6.96 -10.43
CA LEU A 53 -3.60 7.28 -9.21
C LEU A 53 -2.97 8.66 -9.33
N ARG A 54 -3.15 9.52 -8.32
CA ARG A 54 -2.55 10.87 -8.23
C ARG A 54 -1.78 11.01 -6.92
N ALA A 55 -0.59 11.60 -6.96
CA ALA A 55 0.20 11.85 -5.77
C ALA A 55 -0.54 12.81 -4.80
N LEU A 56 -0.33 12.62 -3.50
CA LEU A 56 -0.89 13.46 -2.43
C LEU A 56 0.25 14.06 -1.58
N PRO A 57 0.92 15.13 -2.05
CA PRO A 57 2.00 15.76 -1.29
C PRO A 57 1.53 16.38 0.03
N GLU A 58 0.25 16.75 0.12
CA GLU A 58 -0.37 17.42 1.26
C GLU A 58 -0.90 16.47 2.34
N ALA A 59 -0.77 15.14 2.16
CA ALA A 59 -1.12 14.16 3.18
C ALA A 59 -0.06 14.16 4.29
N ALA A 60 -0.02 15.26 5.05
CA ALA A 60 0.85 15.47 6.19
C ALA A 60 0.52 14.47 7.31
N GLU A 61 1.54 14.19 8.12
CA GLU A 61 1.52 13.23 9.21
C GLU A 61 0.60 13.68 10.34
N HIS A 62 -0.63 13.18 10.30
CA HIS A 62 -1.59 13.36 11.38
C HIS A 62 -1.56 12.15 12.33
N ARG A 63 -2.24 12.25 13.47
CA ARG A 63 -2.28 11.31 14.62
C ARG A 63 -2.70 9.86 14.28
N LEU A 64 -2.86 9.53 13.00
CA LEU A 64 -3.21 8.22 12.46
C LEU A 64 -2.05 7.72 11.62
N TRP A 65 -1.69 6.44 11.75
CA TRP A 65 -0.67 5.78 10.93
C TRP A 65 -1.21 5.49 9.50
N LEU A 66 -1.69 6.54 8.84
CA LEU A 66 -2.37 6.51 7.56
C LEU A 66 -1.96 7.74 6.73
N ASN A 67 -0.77 7.70 6.15
CA ASN A 67 -0.32 8.71 5.18
C ASN A 67 -0.23 8.06 3.80
N PRO A 68 -1.32 8.03 3.02
CA PRO A 68 -1.27 7.50 1.67
C PRO A 68 -0.49 8.47 0.77
N PRO A 69 0.56 8.03 0.05
CA PRO A 69 1.31 8.89 -0.87
C PRO A 69 0.53 9.22 -2.15
N ALA A 70 -0.60 8.54 -2.38
CA ALA A 70 -1.42 8.70 -3.56
C ALA A 70 -2.91 8.48 -3.24
N ARG A 71 -3.77 9.11 -4.06
CA ARG A 71 -5.23 8.92 -4.14
C ARG A 71 -5.58 8.14 -5.40
N THR A 72 -6.60 7.29 -5.33
CA THR A 72 -7.14 6.54 -6.47
C THR A 72 -8.49 7.11 -6.77
N ASP A 73 -8.69 7.47 -8.02
CA ASP A 73 -10.00 7.62 -8.61
C ASP A 73 -10.59 6.24 -8.87
N TRP A 74 -11.59 5.85 -8.10
CA TRP A 74 -12.22 4.54 -8.22
C TRP A 74 -13.03 4.39 -9.51
N GLY A 75 -13.61 5.49 -10.01
CA GLY A 75 -14.36 5.49 -11.27
C GLY A 75 -13.44 5.12 -12.42
N VAL A 76 -12.33 5.86 -12.55
CA VAL A 76 -11.31 5.60 -13.59
C VAL A 76 -10.68 4.22 -13.42
N CYS A 77 -10.27 3.84 -12.19
CA CYS A 77 -9.67 2.53 -11.91
C CYS A 77 -10.63 1.35 -12.15
N ARG A 78 -11.94 1.55 -12.01
CA ARG A 78 -12.94 0.52 -12.32
C ARG A 78 -13.26 0.50 -13.81
N GLN A 79 -13.24 1.63 -14.50
CA GLN A 79 -13.50 1.68 -15.95
C GLN A 79 -12.33 1.11 -16.75
N SER A 80 -11.09 1.33 -16.29
CA SER A 80 -9.89 0.76 -16.93
C SER A 80 -9.94 -0.74 -17.14
N ARG A 81 -10.69 -1.48 -16.31
CA ARG A 81 -10.89 -2.94 -16.46
C ARG A 81 -11.47 -3.36 -17.81
N LEU A 82 -12.12 -2.44 -18.51
CA LEU A 82 -12.73 -2.68 -19.82
C LEU A 82 -11.74 -2.50 -20.97
N ALA A 83 -10.62 -1.81 -20.73
CA ALA A 83 -9.63 -1.45 -21.74
C ALA A 83 -8.25 -2.09 -21.50
N THR A 84 -7.93 -2.49 -20.27
CA THR A 84 -6.61 -3.01 -19.88
C THR A 84 -6.72 -4.12 -18.83
N ASP A 85 -5.74 -5.03 -18.79
CA ASP A 85 -5.56 -6.09 -17.75
C ASP A 85 -5.11 -5.50 -16.37
N CYS A 86 -5.57 -4.29 -16.04
CA CYS A 86 -4.91 -3.42 -15.07
C CYS A 86 -5.19 -3.75 -13.59
N MET A 87 -6.27 -4.45 -13.24
CA MET A 87 -6.68 -4.53 -11.83
C MET A 87 -5.57 -5.16 -10.96
N GLY A 88 -4.91 -4.32 -10.16
CA GLY A 88 -3.82 -4.72 -9.28
C GLY A 88 -2.41 -4.47 -9.83
N ARG A 89 -2.23 -3.78 -10.97
CA ARG A 89 -0.88 -3.36 -11.45
C ARG A 89 -0.14 -2.58 -10.36
N CYS A 90 -0.81 -1.65 -9.68
CA CYS A 90 -0.24 -0.93 -8.55
C CYS A 90 0.21 -1.83 -7.38
N LEU A 91 -0.44 -2.99 -7.17
CA LEU A 91 -0.03 -4.00 -6.17
C LEU A 91 1.16 -4.84 -6.67
N ARG A 92 1.20 -5.12 -7.98
CA ARG A 92 2.25 -5.89 -8.66
C ARG A 92 3.57 -5.12 -8.71
N VAL A 93 3.55 -3.84 -9.08
CA VAL A 93 4.77 -3.04 -9.28
C VAL A 93 5.41 -2.57 -7.97
N CYS A 94 4.66 -2.55 -6.88
CA CYS A 94 5.10 -2.04 -5.58
C CYS A 94 6.39 -2.75 -5.11
N PRO A 95 7.49 -1.99 -4.90
CA PRO A 95 8.78 -2.56 -4.50
C PRO A 95 8.73 -3.32 -3.17
N ALA A 96 7.94 -2.83 -2.19
CA ALA A 96 7.81 -3.42 -0.85
C ALA A 96 7.33 -4.87 -0.83
N GLY A 97 6.92 -5.42 -1.98
CA GLY A 97 6.53 -6.81 -2.07
C GLY A 97 7.29 -7.64 -3.11
N ARG A 98 8.29 -7.09 -3.78
CA ARG A 98 9.19 -7.96 -4.55
C ARG A 98 9.93 -8.82 -3.52
N SER A 99 9.80 -10.15 -3.60
CA SER A 99 10.51 -11.07 -2.69
C SER A 99 11.98 -10.68 -2.65
N ALA A 100 12.59 -10.65 -1.46
CA ALA A 100 13.96 -10.21 -1.25
C ALA A 100 14.98 -11.11 -1.97
N GLY A 101 15.15 -10.88 -3.28
CA GLY A 101 16.45 -11.05 -3.91
C GLY A 101 17.29 -9.83 -3.54
N ARG A 102 17.95 -9.88 -2.37
CA ARG A 102 19.03 -9.00 -1.92
C ARG A 102 18.65 -7.52 -1.67
N GLY A 103 18.20 -7.22 -0.45
CA GLY A 103 18.16 -5.87 0.14
C GLY A 103 18.35 -5.98 1.67
N PRO A 104 19.11 -5.07 2.32
CA PRO A 104 19.78 -5.37 3.59
C PRO A 104 18.78 -5.58 4.72
N THR A 105 19.03 -6.63 5.50
CA THR A 105 18.36 -6.99 6.74
C THR A 105 18.41 -5.79 7.69
N ARG A 106 17.36 -4.96 7.69
CA ARG A 106 17.16 -4.00 8.78
C ARG A 106 16.71 -4.82 9.98
N GLN A 107 17.66 -5.06 10.88
CA GLN A 107 17.41 -5.68 12.18
C GLN A 107 16.34 -4.87 12.90
N ILE A 108 15.30 -5.57 13.35
CA ILE A 108 14.25 -5.04 14.20
C ILE A 108 14.79 -5.19 15.61
N ALA A 109 15.11 -4.07 16.26
CA ALA A 109 15.33 -4.00 17.70
C ALA A 109 13.98 -3.83 18.41
#